data_AF-A0A1F3SWS8-F1
#
_entry.id   AF-A0A1F3SWS8-F1
#
_cell.length_a   1.000
_cell.length_b   1.000
_cell.length_c   1.000
_cell.angle_alpha   90.00
_cell.angle_beta   90.00
_cell.angle_gamma   90.00
#
_symmetry.space_group_name_H-M   'P 1'
#
loop_
_entity.id
_entity.type
_entity.pdbx_description
1 polymer ?
#
loop_
_entity_poly.entity_id
_entity_poly.type
_entity_poly.pdbx_seq_one_letter_code
_entity_poly.pdbx_strand_id
1 'polypeptide(L)'
;MAVIGLGYPDMTRLLILGIGLTIAHAAEFMAPDFQVQTKHGNTMVNLDATPPPRHHFNAKAPMNVLFGKKKILPSESSEQRVRFNIQVKQLPDSSSDGIVSLYLCDDANTYCERHEVPVSVNPNSRSR
;
A
#
# COMPACT_ATOMS: atom_id res chain seq x y z
N MET A 1 35.23 -48.86 58.19
CA MET A 1 35.07 -49.69 56.97
C MET A 1 33.74 -49.32 56.35
N ALA A 2 33.78 -48.83 55.10
CA ALA A 2 32.70 -48.07 54.46
C ALA A 2 31.82 -48.94 53.56
N VAL A 3 30.54 -48.58 53.47
CA VAL A 3 29.48 -49.17 52.64
C VAL A 3 29.16 -48.20 51.50
N ILE A 4 29.24 -48.63 50.23
CA ILE A 4 28.63 -48.01 49.03
C ILE A 4 28.62 -49.13 47.97
N GLY A 5 27.56 -49.55 47.27
CA GLY A 5 26.33 -48.92 46.79
C GLY A 5 26.31 -49.13 45.26
N LEU A 6 25.61 -50.17 44.79
CA LEU A 6 25.51 -50.53 43.37
C LEU A 6 24.63 -49.49 42.63
N GLY A 7 25.23 -48.70 41.74
CA GLY A 7 24.55 -47.76 40.86
C GLY A 7 24.37 -48.34 39.45
N TYR A 8 23.12 -48.35 38.97
CA TYR A 8 22.74 -48.68 37.60
C TYR A 8 23.16 -47.55 36.63
N PRO A 9 23.65 -47.83 35.41
CA PRO A 9 23.67 -46.85 34.32
C PRO A 9 22.28 -46.83 33.67
N ASP A 10 21.54 -45.72 33.69
CA ASP A 10 21.69 -44.46 32.94
C ASP A 10 20.67 -44.44 31.77
N MET A 11 19.94 -43.34 31.74
CA MET A 11 18.70 -43.10 31.06
C MET A 11 18.91 -42.90 29.55
N THR A 12 18.07 -43.59 28.78
CA THR A 12 17.27 -43.03 27.69
C THR A 12 17.72 -41.66 27.14
N ARG A 13 18.65 -41.66 26.20
CA ARG A 13 18.87 -40.52 25.29
C ARG A 13 18.31 -40.83 23.92
N LEU A 14 17.03 -40.52 23.75
CA LEU A 14 16.36 -40.47 22.47
C LEU A 14 16.88 -39.24 21.72
N LEU A 15 17.77 -39.44 20.76
CA LEU A 15 18.36 -38.38 19.94
C LEU A 15 17.40 -38.06 18.79
N ILE A 16 16.42 -37.19 19.04
CA ILE A 16 15.55 -36.67 17.97
C ILE A 16 16.34 -35.60 17.22
N LEU A 17 16.92 -35.98 16.08
CA LEU A 17 17.38 -35.07 15.04
C LEU A 17 16.16 -34.34 14.45
N GLY A 18 15.73 -33.27 15.13
CA GLY A 18 14.72 -32.35 14.63
C GLY A 18 15.29 -31.56 13.47
N ILE A 19 15.05 -32.02 12.24
CA ILE A 19 15.23 -31.22 11.03
C ILE A 19 14.19 -30.09 11.10
N GLY A 20 14.59 -28.97 11.68
CA GLY A 20 13.83 -27.73 11.65
C GLY A 20 13.80 -27.22 10.22
N LEU A 21 12.84 -27.68 9.43
CA LEU A 21 12.46 -27.03 8.18
C LEU A 21 11.91 -25.66 8.55
N THR A 22 12.75 -24.63 8.51
CA THR A 22 12.28 -23.24 8.57
C THR A 22 11.58 -22.96 7.25
N ILE A 23 10.26 -23.13 7.25
CA ILE A 23 9.41 -22.64 6.16
C ILE A 23 9.48 -21.12 6.25
N ALA A 24 10.40 -20.52 5.50
CA ALA A 24 10.41 -19.10 5.22
C ALA A 24 9.10 -18.79 4.49
N HIS A 25 8.08 -18.43 5.25
CA HIS A 25 6.88 -17.80 4.71
C HIS A 25 7.35 -16.44 4.21
N ALA A 26 7.69 -16.38 2.93
CA ALA A 26 7.68 -15.13 2.19
C ALA A 26 6.22 -14.67 2.21
N ALA A 27 5.82 -14.01 3.30
CA ALA A 27 4.62 -13.21 3.30
C ALA A 27 4.77 -12.25 2.12
N GLU A 28 3.84 -12.31 1.17
CA GLU A 28 3.72 -11.31 0.12
C GLU A 28 3.65 -9.94 0.81
N PHE A 29 4.78 -9.24 0.86
CA PHE A 29 4.91 -7.88 1.37
C PHE A 29 4.33 -6.92 0.33
N MET A 30 3.05 -7.07 -0.01
CA MET A 30 2.34 -6.04 -0.74
C MET A 30 2.00 -4.94 0.27
N ALA A 31 2.42 -3.70 -0.01
CA ALA A 31 2.00 -2.57 0.78
C ALA A 31 0.47 -2.45 0.74
N PRO A 32 -0.17 -2.03 1.84
CA PRO A 32 -1.57 -1.67 1.78
C PRO A 32 -1.77 -0.53 0.77
N ASP A 33 -2.91 -0.50 0.09
CA ASP A 33 -3.21 0.59 -0.84
C ASP A 33 -3.30 1.95 -0.13
N PHE A 34 -2.98 3.01 -0.87
CA PHE A 34 -3.19 4.38 -0.41
C PHE A 34 -4.67 4.75 -0.41
N GLN A 35 -5.03 5.75 0.39
CA GLN A 35 -6.40 6.26 0.43
C GLN A 35 -6.54 7.46 -0.49
N VAL A 36 -7.70 7.60 -1.15
CA VAL A 36 -8.05 8.77 -1.94
C VAL A 36 -9.33 9.38 -1.40
N GLN A 37 -9.26 10.66 -1.03
CA GLN A 37 -10.43 11.46 -0.69
C GLN A 37 -10.84 12.29 -1.90
N THR A 38 -12.13 12.23 -2.23
CA THR A 38 -12.70 13.01 -3.33
C THR A 38 -13.50 14.18 -2.76
N LYS A 39 -13.20 15.40 -3.21
CA LYS A 39 -13.94 16.61 -2.85
C LYS A 39 -14.53 17.23 -4.10
N HIS A 40 -15.86 17.39 -4.11
CA HIS A 40 -16.60 17.93 -5.23
C HIS A 40 -16.84 19.43 -5.05
N GLY A 41 -16.52 20.21 -6.07
CA GLY A 41 -16.93 21.59 -6.23
C GLY A 41 -17.67 21.79 -7.55
N ASN A 42 -18.24 22.99 -7.75
CA ASN A 42 -19.08 23.28 -8.92
C ASN A 42 -18.33 23.18 -10.25
N THR A 43 -17.05 23.55 -10.27
CA THR A 43 -16.22 23.61 -11.49
C THR A 43 -14.98 22.72 -11.42
N MET A 44 -14.66 22.21 -10.23
CA MET A 44 -13.50 21.39 -9.96
C MET A 44 -13.82 20.22 -9.06
N VAL A 45 -13.11 19.12 -9.27
CA VAL A 45 -13.04 17.97 -8.39
C VAL A 45 -11.60 17.86 -7.92
N ASN A 46 -11.41 17.74 -6.61
CA ASN A 46 -10.10 17.53 -6.02
C ASN A 46 -10.00 16.08 -5.54
N LEU A 47 -8.98 15.36 -5.99
CA LEU A 47 -8.60 14.06 -5.45
C LEU A 47 -7.37 14.27 -4.57
N ASP A 48 -7.46 13.90 -3.31
CA ASP A 48 -6.37 13.99 -2.34
C ASP A 48 -5.97 12.57 -1.92
N ALA A 49 -4.80 12.12 -2.35
CA ALA A 49 -4.23 10.84 -1.97
C ALA A 49 -3.29 10.97 -0.76
N THR A 50 -3.38 10.03 0.19
CA THR A 50 -2.53 9.95 1.39
C THR A 50 -1.94 8.55 1.52
N PRO A 51 -0.64 8.42 1.81
CA PRO A 51 -0.02 7.11 1.93
C PRO A 51 -0.50 6.42 3.23
N PRO A 52 -0.47 5.09 3.29
CA PRO A 52 -0.71 4.36 4.52
C PRO A 52 0.46 4.56 5.51
N PRO A 53 0.30 4.17 6.79
CA PRO A 53 1.39 4.23 7.76
C PRO A 53 2.64 3.48 7.28
N ARG A 54 3.82 4.04 7.62
CA ARG A 54 5.15 3.50 7.30
C ARG A 54 5.51 3.44 5.81
N HIS A 55 4.79 4.21 5.01
CA HIS A 55 5.02 4.35 3.58
C HIS A 55 4.95 5.83 3.19
N HIS A 56 5.52 6.13 2.02
CA HIS A 56 5.44 7.45 1.42
C HIS A 56 5.34 7.34 -0.09
N PHE A 57 4.86 8.40 -0.74
CA PHE A 57 4.81 8.45 -2.19
C PHE A 57 6.19 8.78 -2.79
N ASN A 58 6.56 8.09 -3.86
CA ASN A 58 7.72 8.49 -4.66
C ASN A 58 7.35 9.69 -5.53
N ALA A 59 7.58 10.91 -5.04
CA ALA A 59 7.24 12.15 -5.74
C ALA A 59 8.01 12.36 -7.06
N LYS A 60 9.08 11.60 -7.30
CA LYS A 60 9.87 11.65 -8.55
C LYS A 60 9.38 10.63 -9.59
N ALA A 61 8.59 9.64 -9.18
CA ALA A 61 8.05 8.64 -10.08
C ALA A 61 6.85 9.19 -10.87
N PRO A 62 6.54 8.61 -12.05
CA PRO A 62 5.35 9.01 -12.81
C PRO A 62 4.06 8.77 -12.01
N MET A 63 3.34 9.86 -11.72
CA MET A 63 2.05 9.84 -11.04
C MET A 63 0.96 10.37 -11.96
N ASN A 64 -0.21 9.73 -11.97
CA ASN A 64 -1.34 10.18 -12.78
C ASN A 64 -2.68 9.64 -12.28
N VAL A 65 -3.75 10.26 -12.75
CA VAL A 65 -5.09 9.67 -12.77
C VAL A 65 -5.56 9.53 -14.21
N LEU A 66 -6.14 8.37 -14.52
CA LEU A 66 -6.75 8.07 -15.80
C LEU A 66 -8.27 8.09 -15.67
N PHE A 67 -8.94 8.89 -16.49
CA PHE A 67 -10.40 8.82 -16.71
C PHE A 67 -10.65 8.42 -18.16
N GLY A 68 -11.05 7.16 -18.39
CA GLY A 68 -11.07 6.57 -19.72
C GLY A 68 -9.69 6.64 -20.38
N LYS A 69 -9.56 7.38 -21.50
CA LYS A 69 -8.28 7.58 -22.21
C LYS A 69 -7.51 8.82 -21.77
N LYS A 70 -8.07 9.63 -20.87
CA LYS A 70 -7.50 10.91 -20.49
C LYS A 70 -6.60 10.77 -19.28
N LYS A 71 -5.34 11.15 -19.45
CA LYS A 71 -4.35 11.24 -18.37
C LYS A 71 -4.32 12.63 -17.78
N ILE A 72 -4.42 12.71 -16.46
CA ILE A 72 -4.30 13.96 -15.69
C ILE A 72 -3.14 13.80 -14.72
N LEU A 73 -2.25 14.80 -14.69
CA LEU A 73 -1.10 14.85 -13.80
C LEU A 73 -1.48 15.51 -12.47
N PRO A 74 -0.77 15.19 -11.37
CA PRO A 74 -1.01 15.86 -10.10
C PRO A 74 -0.70 17.35 -10.20
N SER A 75 -1.50 18.16 -9.51
CA SER A 75 -1.24 19.59 -9.32
C SER A 75 -0.24 19.84 -8.19
N GLU A 76 -0.19 18.94 -7.21
CA GLU A 76 0.78 18.94 -6.11
C GLU A 76 1.22 17.51 -5.83
N SER A 77 2.50 17.31 -5.54
CA SER A 77 3.04 16.01 -5.15
C SER A 77 4.15 16.16 -4.12
N SER A 78 4.06 15.42 -3.03
CA SER A 78 5.08 15.23 -2.02
C SER A 78 5.05 13.80 -1.51
N GLU A 79 6.02 13.44 -0.67
CA GLU A 79 6.08 12.13 -0.01
C GLU A 79 4.83 11.81 0.83
N GLN A 80 4.13 12.84 1.32
CA GLN A 80 3.01 12.67 2.26
C GLN A 80 1.64 12.92 1.61
N ARG A 81 1.60 13.51 0.40
CA ARG A 81 0.34 13.85 -0.25
C ARG A 81 0.51 14.00 -1.76
N VAL A 82 -0.45 13.49 -2.51
CA VAL A 82 -0.61 13.80 -3.93
C VAL A 82 -1.99 14.38 -4.16
N ARG A 83 -2.08 15.50 -4.86
CA ARG A 83 -3.35 16.17 -5.17
C ARG A 83 -3.55 16.29 -6.67
N PHE A 84 -4.76 15.98 -7.13
CA PHE A 84 -5.23 16.24 -8.49
C PHE A 84 -6.38 17.24 -8.45
N ASN A 85 -6.15 18.43 -9.03
CA ASN A 85 -7.21 19.41 -9.27
C ASN A 85 -7.74 19.24 -10.69
N ILE A 86 -8.93 18.67 -10.83
CA ILE A 86 -9.53 18.30 -12.11
C ILE A 86 -10.67 19.24 -12.40
N GLN A 87 -10.66 19.95 -13.53
CA GLN A 87 -11.83 20.72 -13.96
C GLN A 87 -12.93 19.73 -14.40
N VAL A 88 -14.18 19.96 -13.99
CA VAL A 88 -15.30 19.06 -14.32
C VAL A 88 -15.44 18.83 -15.84
N LYS A 89 -15.19 19.87 -16.65
CA LYS A 89 -15.18 19.79 -18.12
C LYS A 89 -14.13 18.83 -18.70
N GLN A 90 -13.15 18.43 -17.90
CA GLN A 90 -12.12 17.50 -18.31
C GLN A 90 -12.56 16.04 -18.17
N LEU A 91 -13.62 15.76 -17.42
CA LEU A 91 -14.17 14.43 -17.23
C LEU A 91 -15.00 14.01 -18.46
N PRO A 92 -14.86 12.77 -18.93
CA PRO A 92 -15.54 12.29 -20.13
C PRO A 92 -17.07 12.21 -20.00
N ASP A 93 -17.60 11.91 -18.81
CA ASP A 93 -19.05 11.74 -18.55
C ASP A 93 -19.49 12.26 -17.16
N SER A 94 -20.81 12.32 -16.94
CA SER A 94 -21.45 12.82 -15.70
C SER A 94 -21.26 11.93 -14.46
N SER A 95 -20.78 10.70 -14.64
CA SER A 95 -20.11 9.89 -13.61
C SER A 95 -18.88 9.27 -14.25
N SER A 96 -17.70 9.71 -13.84
CA SER A 96 -16.45 9.25 -14.42
C SER A 96 -15.72 8.38 -13.42
N ASP A 97 -15.63 7.09 -13.74
CA ASP A 97 -14.71 6.17 -13.06
C ASP A 97 -13.30 6.40 -13.61
N GLY A 98 -12.34 6.36 -12.71
CA GLY A 98 -10.93 6.55 -13.02
C GLY A 98 -10.03 5.69 -12.15
N ILE A 99 -8.75 5.69 -12.50
CA ILE A 99 -7.71 4.93 -11.79
C ILE A 99 -6.61 5.92 -11.43
N VAL A 100 -6.35 6.06 -10.13
CA VAL A 100 -5.20 6.81 -9.62
C VAL A 100 -4.01 5.85 -9.54
N SER A 101 -2.93 6.16 -10.27
CA SER A 101 -1.70 5.37 -10.30
C SER A 101 -0.57 6.14 -9.62
N LEU A 102 -0.10 5.64 -8.47
CA LEU A 102 1.00 6.21 -7.67
C LEU A 102 2.03 5.14 -7.32
N TYR A 103 3.25 5.56 -7.01
CA TYR A 103 4.28 4.67 -6.47
C TYR A 103 4.40 4.88 -4.96
N LEU A 104 4.27 3.81 -4.19
CA LEU A 104 4.50 3.78 -2.75
C LEU A 104 5.85 3.14 -2.47
N CYS A 105 6.62 3.76 -1.57
CA CYS A 105 7.84 3.21 -1.03
C CYS A 105 7.70 3.03 0.48
N ASP A 106 8.45 2.09 1.06
CA ASP A 106 8.64 2.03 2.51
C ASP A 106 9.48 3.19 3.02
N ASP A 107 9.37 3.50 4.31
CA ASP A 107 10.17 4.56 4.95
C ASP A 107 11.69 4.39 4.77
N ALA A 108 12.18 3.15 4.66
CA ALA A 108 13.59 2.86 4.45
C ALA A 108 14.02 2.94 2.98
N ASN A 109 13.11 3.22 2.04
CA ASN A 109 13.37 3.27 0.60
C ASN A 109 14.01 1.99 0.04
N THR A 110 13.71 0.86 0.64
CA THR A 110 14.23 -0.45 0.23
C THR A 110 13.39 -1.06 -0.89
N TYR A 111 12.11 -0.74 -0.95
CA TYR A 111 11.20 -1.15 -2.03
C TYR A 111 10.28 -0.01 -2.42
N CYS A 112 9.95 0.04 -3.71
CA CYS A 112 8.95 0.94 -4.25
C CYS A 112 8.11 0.20 -5.28
N GLU A 113 6.79 0.24 -5.15
CA GLU A 113 5.87 -0.46 -6.04
C GLU A 113 4.75 0.45 -6.54
N ARG A 114 4.17 0.10 -7.68
CA ARG A 114 3.08 0.86 -8.29
C ARG A 114 1.74 0.34 -7.78
N HIS A 115 0.92 1.25 -7.27
CA HIS A 115 -0.44 0.99 -6.85
C HIS A 115 -1.43 1.69 -7.76
N GLU A 116 -2.58 1.04 -7.96
CA GLU A 116 -3.67 1.53 -8.78
C GLU A 116 -4.96 1.48 -7.98
N VAL A 117 -5.44 2.65 -7.56
CA VAL A 117 -6.65 2.77 -6.74
C VAL A 117 -7.78 3.32 -7.61
N PRO A 118 -8.89 2.57 -7.78
CA PRO A 118 -10.04 3.07 -8.51
C PRO A 118 -10.71 4.21 -7.75
N VAL A 119 -11.20 5.21 -8.49
CA VAL A 119 -11.93 6.36 -7.96
C VAL A 119 -13.16 6.61 -8.81
N SER A 120 -14.27 6.93 -8.18
CA SER A 120 -15.49 7.35 -8.88
C SER A 120 -15.77 8.81 -8.57
N VAL A 121 -15.97 9.60 -9.61
CA VAL A 121 -16.26 11.02 -9.49
C VAL A 121 -17.65 11.29 -10.05
N ASN A 122 -18.56 11.75 -9.19
CA ASN A 122 -19.85 12.28 -9.59
C ASN A 122 -19.84 13.82 -9.56
N PRO A 123 -19.57 14.52 -10.68
CA PRO A 123 -19.63 15.98 -10.74
C PRO A 123 -20.99 16.59 -10.36
N ASN A 124 -22.07 15.80 -10.35
CA ASN A 124 -23.42 16.26 -9.97
C ASN A 124 -23.78 16.00 -8.50
N SER A 125 -22.93 15.31 -7.73
CA SER A 125 -23.16 15.14 -6.29
C SER A 125 -22.82 16.44 -5.57
N ARG A 126 -23.77 17.37 -5.53
CA ARG A 126 -23.71 18.51 -4.60
C ARG A 126 -23.70 17.93 -3.19
N SER A 127 -22.70 18.29 -2.37
CA SER A 127 -22.82 18.10 -0.92
C SER A 127 -24.06 18.89 -0.47
N ARG A 128 -25.11 18.17 -0.07
CA ARG A 128 -26.21 18.79 0.68
C ARG A 128 -25.70 19.24 2.03
#